data_AF-A0A7V9SL88-F1
#
_entry.id   AF-A0A7V9SL88-F1
#
_cell.length_a   1.000
_cell.length_b   1.000
_cell.length_c   1.000
_cell.angle_alpha   90.00
_cell.angle_beta   90.00
_cell.angle_gamma   90.00
#
_symmetry.space_group_name_H-M   'P 1'
#
loop_
_entity.id
_entity.type
_entity.pdbx_description
1 polymer ?
#
loop_
_entity_poly.entity_id
_entity_poly.type
_entity_poly.pdbx_seq_one_letter_code
_entity_poly.pdbx_strand_id
1 'polypeptide(L)'
;MRGFFDAPAKRAALEKLETQISVLDFWNDSAKAQTVVQQRSRIEKLLKAQEQFEIAVSDAEVLFEFAETDTGSIQELNDLIIKLEREVDEAQTEVL
;
A
#
# COMPACT_ATOMS: atom_id res chain seq x y z
N MET A 1 -1.07 8.40 -13.51
CA MET A 1 -0.49 7.36 -12.64
C MET A 1 0.08 7.94 -11.32
N ARG A 2 -0.67 8.72 -10.54
CA ARG A 2 -0.19 9.21 -9.21
C ARG A 2 -1.02 8.70 -8.02
N GLY A 3 -2.12 7.97 -8.26
CA GLY A 3 -3.08 7.64 -7.21
C GLY A 3 -2.63 6.54 -6.24
N PHE A 4 -1.98 5.48 -6.71
CA PHE A 4 -1.50 4.39 -5.85
C PHE A 4 -0.13 4.69 -5.22
N PHE A 5 0.84 5.12 -6.02
CA PHE A 5 2.25 5.25 -5.64
C PHE A 5 2.63 6.51 -4.84
N ASP A 6 1.70 7.45 -4.60
CA ASP A 6 1.99 8.67 -3.83
C ASP A 6 1.84 8.45 -2.31
N ALA A 7 2.70 7.58 -1.75
CA ALA A 7 2.79 7.37 -0.31
C ALA A 7 2.98 8.66 0.49
N PRO A 8 3.85 9.61 0.11
CA PRO A 8 4.01 10.86 0.86
C PRO A 8 2.70 11.64 1.00
N ALA A 9 1.94 11.81 -0.09
CA ALA A 9 0.65 12.49 -0.01
C ALA A 9 -0.37 11.72 0.82
N LYS A 10 -0.39 10.38 0.73
CA LYS A 10 -1.27 9.52 1.55
C LYS A 10 -0.94 9.58 3.04
N ARG A 11 0.35 9.58 3.41
CA ARG A 11 0.78 9.75 4.81
C ARG A 11 0.36 11.11 5.36
N ALA A 12 0.56 12.19 4.59
CA ALA A 12 0.10 13.51 4.98
C ALA A 12 -1.43 13.60 5.11
N ALA A 13 -2.18 12.90 4.25
CA ALA A 13 -3.63 12.80 4.36
C ALA A 13 -4.07 11.99 5.60
N LEU A 14 -3.38 10.88 5.89
CA LEU A 14 -3.64 10.05 7.07
C LEU A 14 -3.44 10.86 8.36
N GLU A 15 -2.33 11.58 8.48
CA GLU A 15 -2.00 12.42 9.64
C GLU A 15 -3.06 13.52 9.87
N LYS A 16 -3.58 14.13 8.80
CA LYS A 16 -4.68 15.10 8.89
C LYS A 16 -5.97 14.48 9.40
N LEU A 17 -6.29 13.24 9.00
CA LEU A 17 -7.49 12.54 9.47
C LEU A 17 -7.32 12.13 10.94
N GLU A 18 -6.14 11.65 11.33
CA GLU A 18 -5.81 11.31 12.72
C GLU A 18 -5.88 12.52 13.65
N THR A 19 -5.39 13.67 13.18
CA THR A 19 -5.53 14.94 13.91
C THR A 19 -7.01 15.29 14.14
N GLN A 20 -7.87 15.12 13.12
CA GLN A 20 -9.31 15.37 13.26
C GLN A 20 -9.98 14.40 14.25
N ILE A 21 -9.63 13.11 14.18
CA ILE A 21 -10.17 12.07 15.07
C ILE A 21 -9.77 12.31 16.53
N SER A 22 -8.59 12.90 16.76
CA SER A 22 -8.08 13.18 18.11
C SER A 22 -8.82 14.30 18.86
N VAL A 23 -9.66 15.09 18.18
CA VAL A 23 -10.42 16.20 18.78
C VAL A 23 -11.58 15.64 19.60
N LEU A 24 -11.78 16.13 20.84
CA LEU A 24 -12.82 15.64 21.76
C LEU A 24 -14.23 15.67 21.16
N ASP A 25 -14.57 16.76 20.46
CA ASP A 25 -15.89 16.97 19.84
C ASP A 25 -16.09 16.21 18.53
N PHE A 26 -15.08 15.50 18.03
CA PHE A 26 -15.16 14.75 16.77
C PHE A 26 -16.31 13.74 16.77
N TRP A 27 -16.54 13.10 17.92
CA TRP A 27 -17.56 12.06 18.09
C TRP A 27 -18.98 12.60 18.28
N ASN A 28 -19.16 13.94 18.36
CA ASN A 28 -20.48 14.56 18.53
C ASN A 28 -21.36 14.42 17.27
N ASP A 29 -20.75 14.23 16.10
CA ASP A 29 -21.43 13.94 14.84
C ASP A 29 -21.01 12.55 14.35
N SER A 30 -21.84 11.55 14.66
CA SER A 30 -21.56 10.14 14.36
C SER A 30 -21.47 9.85 12.86
N ALA A 31 -22.26 10.54 12.02
CA ALA A 31 -22.24 10.36 10.57
C ALA A 31 -20.94 10.89 9.96
N LYS A 32 -20.50 12.07 10.41
CA LYS A 32 -19.21 12.64 10.01
C LYS A 32 -18.05 11.80 10.53
N ALA A 33 -18.11 11.37 11.79
CA ALA A 33 -17.07 10.54 12.39
C ALA A 33 -16.89 9.22 11.64
N GLN A 34 -17.99 8.54 11.29
CA GLN A 34 -17.96 7.30 10.52
C GLN A 34 -17.29 7.50 9.15
N THR A 35 -17.64 8.59 8.46
CA THR A 35 -17.04 8.92 7.15
C THR A 35 -15.54 9.13 7.25
N VAL A 36 -15.07 9.91 8.23
CA VAL A 36 -13.65 10.20 8.43
C VAL A 36 -12.86 8.95 8.82
N VAL A 37 -13.42 8.10 9.69
CA VAL A 37 -12.80 6.82 10.07
C VAL A 37 -12.70 5.87 8.87
N GLN A 38 -13.73 5.77 8.05
CA GLN A 38 -13.69 4.96 6.82
C GLN A 38 -12.62 5.45 5.84
N GLN A 39 -12.50 6.77 5.67
CA GLN A 39 -11.45 7.37 4.85
C GLN A 39 -10.06 7.06 5.41
N ARG A 40 -9.85 7.17 6.73
CA ARG A 40 -8.59 6.80 7.40
C ARG A 40 -8.23 5.35 7.09
N SER A 41 -9.16 4.42 7.33
CA SER A 41 -8.93 2.99 7.10
C SER A 41 -8.63 2.66 5.64
N ARG A 42 -9.27 3.34 4.68
CA ARG A 42 -8.96 3.17 3.24
C ARG A 42 -7.52 3.62 2.92
N ILE A 43 -7.10 4.78 3.42
CA ILE A 43 -5.74 5.29 3.19
C ILE A 43 -4.69 4.40 3.85
N GLU A 44 -4.95 3.94 5.07
CA GLU A 44 -4.07 3.03 5.80
C GLU A 44 -3.89 1.69 5.07
N LYS A 45 -4.98 1.12 4.52
CA LYS A 45 -4.91 -0.09 3.67
C LYS A 45 -4.03 0.13 2.45
N LEU A 46 -4.16 1.26 1.77
CA LEU A 46 -3.35 1.59 0.58
C LEU A 46 -1.87 1.76 0.92
N LEU A 47 -1.56 2.44 2.03
CA LEU A 47 -0.18 2.60 2.49
C LEU A 47 0.47 1.25 2.85
N LYS A 48 -0.28 0.37 3.53
CA LYS A 48 0.19 -0.98 3.85
C LYS A 48 0.43 -1.81 2.60
N ALA A 49 -0.47 -1.75 1.62
CA ALA A 49 -0.30 -2.44 0.34
C ALA A 49 0.95 -1.96 -0.39
N GLN A 50 1.19 -0.65 -0.42
CA GLN A 50 2.41 -0.08 -0.99
C GLN A 50 3.69 -0.54 -0.26
N GLU A 51 3.69 -0.55 1.08
CA GLU A 51 4.84 -1.04 1.86
C GLU A 51 5.15 -2.51 1.55
N GLN A 52 4.13 -3.37 1.46
CA GLN A 52 4.32 -4.77 1.08
C GLN A 52 4.85 -4.93 -0.35
N PHE A 53 4.39 -4.07 -1.27
CA PHE A 53 4.89 -4.04 -2.64
C PHE A 53 6.37 -3.65 -2.68
N GLU A 54 6.78 -2.62 -1.93
CA GLU A 54 8.17 -2.18 -1.82
C GLU A 54 9.08 -3.28 -1.26
N ILE A 55 8.61 -4.01 -0.24
CA ILE A 55 9.33 -5.18 0.31
C ILE A 55 9.47 -6.28 -0.74
N ALA A 56 8.37 -6.63 -1.43
CA ALA A 56 8.38 -7.68 -2.45
C ALA A 56 9.28 -7.33 -3.65
N VAL A 57 9.41 -6.05 -4.02
CA VAL A 57 10.38 -5.60 -5.02
C VAL A 57 11.81 -5.79 -4.51
N SER A 58 12.10 -5.41 -3.25
CA SER A 58 13.42 -5.63 -2.65
C SER A 58 13.78 -7.12 -2.57
N ASP A 59 12.81 -7.98 -2.24
CA ASP A 59 13.02 -9.44 -2.23
C ASP A 59 13.30 -9.98 -3.63
N ALA A 60 12.63 -9.44 -4.67
CA ALA A 60 12.88 -9.81 -6.05
C ALA A 60 14.29 -9.39 -6.51
N GLU A 61 14.81 -8.26 -6.06
CA GLU A 61 16.20 -7.84 -6.33
C GLU A 61 17.19 -8.84 -5.74
N VAL A 62 16.99 -9.27 -4.48
CA VAL A 62 17.83 -10.28 -3.83
C VAL A 62 17.75 -11.63 -4.55
N LEU A 63 16.55 -12.08 -4.93
CA LEU A 63 16.36 -13.34 -5.67
C LEU A 63 17.00 -13.27 -7.06
N PHE A 64 16.99 -12.11 -7.71
CA PHE A 64 17.67 -11.90 -8.99
C PHE A 64 19.20 -12.06 -8.85
N GLU A 65 19.80 -11.54 -7.78
CA GLU A 65 21.22 -11.75 -7.50
C GLU A 65 21.55 -13.24 -7.28
N PHE A 66 20.66 -14.00 -6.62
CA PHE A 66 20.87 -15.43 -6.37
C PHE A 66 20.60 -16.31 -7.59
N ALA A 67 19.69 -15.91 -8.47
CA ALA A 67 19.32 -16.62 -9.69
C ALA A 67 20.50 -16.88 -10.64
N GLU A 68 21.59 -16.10 -10.56
CA GLU A 68 22.81 -16.36 -11.33
C GLU A 68 23.51 -17.68 -10.94
N THR A 69 23.30 -18.16 -9.71
CA THR A 69 24.03 -19.30 -9.14
C THR A 69 23.15 -20.40 -8.60
N ASP A 70 21.88 -20.11 -8.30
CA ASP A 70 20.90 -21.06 -7.81
C ASP A 70 19.64 -21.10 -8.70
N THR A 71 19.43 -22.24 -9.35
CA THR A 71 18.23 -22.49 -10.17
C THR A 71 16.93 -22.51 -9.36
N GLY A 72 16.97 -22.78 -8.05
CA GLY A 72 15.80 -22.68 -7.18
C GLY A 72 15.29 -21.24 -7.08
N SER A 73 16.23 -20.30 -6.92
CA SER A 73 15.97 -18.86 -6.85
C SER A 73 15.34 -18.29 -8.14
N ILE A 74 15.60 -18.90 -9.30
CA ILE A 74 14.94 -18.52 -10.57
C ILE A 74 13.42 -18.76 -10.50
N GLN A 75 12.98 -19.89 -9.94
CA GLN A 75 11.57 -20.20 -9.85
C GLN A 75 10.88 -19.25 -8.87
N GLU A 76 11.47 -19.03 -7.70
CA GLU A 76 10.95 -18.11 -6.69
C GLU A 76 10.85 -16.67 -7.22
N LEU A 77 11.86 -16.21 -7.98
CA LEU A 77 11.85 -14.90 -8.63
C LEU A 77 10.68 -14.77 -9.61
N ASN A 78 10.47 -15.77 -10.47
CA ASN A 78 9.37 -15.74 -11.44
C ASN A 78 8.00 -15.68 -10.76
N ASP A 79 7.79 -16.48 -9.71
CA ASP A 79 6.53 -16.48 -8.95
C ASP A 79 6.29 -15.13 -8.26
N LEU A 80 7.35 -14.51 -7.75
CA LEU A 80 7.27 -13.18 -7.13
C LEU A 80 6.98 -12.08 -8.15
N ILE A 81 7.58 -12.12 -9.34
CA ILE A 81 7.29 -11.18 -10.43
C ILE A 81 5.82 -11.27 -10.86
N ILE A 82 5.29 -12.49 -11.07
CA ILE A 82 3.88 -12.69 -11.42
C ILE A 82 2.95 -12.11 -10.34
N LYS A 83 3.30 -12.29 -9.07
CA LYS A 83 2.55 -11.70 -7.96
C LYS A 83 2.59 -10.16 -8.00
N LEU A 84 3.77 -9.56 -8.21
CA LEU A 84 3.94 -8.11 -8.31
C LEU A 84 3.16 -7.51 -9.49
N GLU A 85 3.18 -8.17 -10.65
CA GLU A 85 2.39 -7.75 -11.83
C GLU A 85 0.90 -7.68 -11.50
N ARG A 86 0.35 -8.73 -10.85
CA ARG A 86 -1.05 -8.74 -10.43
C ARG A 86 -1.36 -7.62 -9.42
N GLU A 87 -0.47 -7.38 -8.45
CA GLU A 87 -0.66 -6.31 -7.48
C GLU A 87 -0.69 -4.92 -8.14
N VAL A 88 0.13 -4.69 -9.17
CA VAL A 88 0.10 -3.46 -9.97
C VAL A 88 -1.23 -3.32 -10.72
N ASP A 89 -1.72 -4.39 -11.35
CA ASP A 89 -2.98 -4.37 -12.11
C ASP A 89 -4.19 -4.09 -11.21
N GLU A 90 -4.24 -4.72 -10.04
CA GLU A 90 -5.25 -4.48 -9.01
C GLU A 90 -5.20 -3.02 -8.52
N ALA A 91 -3.99 -2.52 -8.25
CA ALA A 91 -3.76 -1.15 -7.81
C ALA A 91 -4.15 -0.10 -8.85
N GLN A 92 -3.96 -0.37 -10.15
CA GLN A 92 -4.41 0.52 -11.22
C GLN A 92 -5.94 0.58 -11.29
N THR A 93 -6.62 -0.54 -11.02
CA THR A 93 -8.08 -0.64 -11.06
C THR A 93 -8.75 0.05 -9.86
N GLU A 94 -8.17 -0.03 -8.65
CA GLU A 94 -8.70 0.67 -7.47
C GLU A 94 -8.56 2.22 -7.53
N VAL A 95 -7.76 2.74 -8.47
CA VAL A 95 -7.46 4.17 -8.64
C VAL A 95 -8.32 4.83 -9.73
N LEU A 96 -8.99 4.06 -10.59
CA LEU A 96 -9.94 4.53 -11.61
C LEU A 96 -11.36 4.72 -11.03
#